data_AF-A0A0A9XT43-F1
#
_entry.id   AF-A0A0A9XT43-F1
#
_cell.length_a   1.000
_cell.length_b   1.000
_cell.length_c   1.000
_cell.angle_alpha   90.00
_cell.angle_beta   90.00
_cell.angle_gamma   90.00
#
_symmetry.space_group_name_H-M   'P 1'
#
loop_
_entity.id
_entity.type
_entity.pdbx_description
1 polymer ?
#
loop_
_entity_poly.entity_id
_entity_poly.type
_entity_poly.pdbx_seq_one_letter_code
_entity_poly.pdbx_strand_id
1 'polypeptide(L)'
;VVCGIVIFKRRKCKPVAAGMWTILETLLLGILLLYASMVPLSFEPSMETCILMRWIRELGFIICYGAIILKLYRILMEFRTRKAHRWVVKDKDLLKFLCGMVAVMFAYLAAWTATNINFVEEGFSMVAV
;
A
#
# COMPACT_ATOMS: atom_id res chain seq x y z
N VAL A 1 7.33 -5.26 13.06
CA VAL A 1 7.82 -4.15 13.92
C VAL A 1 9.34 -4.18 14.11
N VAL A 2 9.92 -5.28 14.61
CA VAL A 2 11.38 -5.42 14.83
C VAL A 2 12.20 -5.11 13.57
N CYS A 3 11.82 -5.65 12.39
CA CYS A 3 12.51 -5.35 11.13
C CYS A 3 12.45 -3.86 10.74
N GLY A 4 11.33 -3.18 11.02
CA GLY A 4 11.18 -1.74 10.78
C GLY A 4 12.07 -0.90 11.68
N ILE A 5 12.19 -1.25 12.96
CA ILE A 5 13.09 -0.58 13.92
C ILE A 5 14.56 -0.81 13.54
N VAL A 6 14.92 -2.03 13.15
CA VAL A 6 16.27 -2.39 12.70
C VAL A 6 16.66 -1.60 11.46
N ILE A 7 15.74 -1.45 10.50
CA ILE A 7 15.94 -0.64 9.31
C ILE A 7 16.05 0.83 9.71
N PHE A 8 15.12 1.40 10.49
CA PHE A 8 15.23 2.79 10.92
C PHE A 8 16.57 3.13 11.62
N LYS A 9 17.09 2.22 12.47
CA LYS A 9 18.42 2.35 13.11
C LYS A 9 19.59 2.21 12.13
N ARG A 10 19.46 1.43 11.06
CA ARG A 10 20.53 1.15 10.09
C ARG A 10 20.54 2.09 8.89
N ARG A 11 19.77 3.20 8.90
CA ARG A 11 19.65 4.23 7.81
C ARG A 11 20.95 4.74 7.19
N LYS A 12 22.07 4.61 7.90
CA LYS A 12 23.39 5.11 7.47
C LYS A 12 24.33 4.03 6.92
N CYS A 13 23.93 2.76 6.87
CA CYS A 13 24.77 1.69 6.34
C CYS A 13 24.75 1.66 4.79
N LYS A 14 25.95 1.71 4.19
CA LYS A 14 26.23 1.68 2.74
C LYS A 14 25.43 0.64 1.92
N PRO A 15 25.21 -0.62 2.36
CA PRO A 15 24.44 -1.61 1.57
C PRO A 15 22.98 -1.24 1.39
N VAL A 16 22.38 -0.52 2.34
CA VAL A 16 20.97 -0.14 2.23
C VAL A 16 20.83 1.18 1.45
N ALA A 17 21.83 2.08 1.52
CA ALA A 17 21.92 3.29 0.70
C ALA A 17 22.03 2.99 -0.81
N ALA A 18 22.69 1.88 -1.16
CA ALA A 18 22.80 1.42 -2.54
C ALA A 18 21.48 0.84 -3.10
N GLY A 19 20.58 0.35 -2.24
CA GLY A 19 19.37 -0.38 -2.62
C GLY A 19 18.07 0.43 -2.74
N MET A 20 18.12 1.77 -2.66
CA MET A 20 16.95 2.66 -2.44
C MET A 20 16.19 2.30 -1.16
N TRP A 21 16.63 2.86 -0.02
CA TRP A 21 15.94 2.80 1.27
C TRP A 21 14.43 3.00 1.19
N THR A 22 14.01 3.96 0.37
CA THR A 22 12.65 4.45 0.28
C THR A 22 11.64 3.35 -0.11
N ILE A 23 11.99 2.46 -1.05
CA ILE A 23 11.09 1.37 -1.48
C ILE A 23 10.98 0.29 -0.40
N LEU A 24 12.09 0.01 0.28
CA LEU A 24 12.09 -0.98 1.36
C LEU A 24 11.23 -0.48 2.53
N GLU A 25 11.33 0.80 2.86
CA GLU A 25 10.52 1.44 3.90
C GLU A 25 9.02 1.44 3.55
N THR A 26 8.64 1.76 2.30
CA THR A 26 7.23 1.69 1.88
C THR A 26 6.67 0.27 1.88
N LEU A 27 7.48 -0.72 1.51
CA LEU A 27 7.10 -2.14 1.60
C LEU A 27 6.82 -2.56 3.06
N LEU A 28 7.72 -2.20 3.98
CA LEU A 28 7.55 -2.49 5.41
C LEU A 28 6.34 -1.78 6.01
N LEU A 29 6.09 -0.55 5.57
CA LEU A 29 4.92 0.22 5.97
C LEU A 29 3.62 -0.45 5.49
N GLY A 30 3.59 -0.94 4.24
CA GLY A 30 2.46 -1.72 3.71
C GLY A 30 2.21 -3.01 4.50
N ILE A 31 3.27 -3.77 4.81
CA ILE A 31 3.17 -4.98 5.64
C ILE A 31 2.66 -4.64 7.04
N LEU A 32 3.15 -3.56 7.66
CA LEU A 32 2.70 -3.13 8.98
C LEU A 32 1.22 -2.73 8.98
N LEU A 33 0.76 -2.01 7.95
CA LEU A 33 -0.66 -1.70 7.74
C LEU A 33 -1.51 -2.97 7.59
N LEU A 34 -1.03 -3.96 6.83
CA LEU A 34 -1.72 -5.24 6.71
C LEU A 34 -1.83 -5.97 8.06
N TYR A 35 -0.79 -5.97 8.88
CA TYR A 35 -0.88 -6.49 10.25
C TYR A 35 -1.82 -5.67 11.13
N ALA A 36 -1.82 -4.34 10.98
CA ALA A 36 -2.73 -3.46 11.70
C ALA A 36 -4.20 -3.72 11.30
N SER A 37 -4.48 -4.19 10.08
CA SER A 37 -5.83 -4.57 9.66
C SER A 37 -6.43 -5.73 10.47
N MET A 38 -5.63 -6.48 11.23
CA MET A 38 -6.09 -7.54 12.14
C MET A 38 -6.50 -7.00 13.53
N VAL A 39 -6.14 -5.76 13.86
CA VAL A 39 -6.48 -5.14 15.16
C VAL A 39 -7.99 -4.90 15.33
N PRO A 40 -8.73 -4.39 14.31
CA PRO A 40 -10.18 -4.23 14.38
C PRO A 40 -10.95 -5.53 14.66
N LEU A 41 -10.38 -6.69 14.31
CA LEU A 41 -10.98 -8.01 14.57
C LEU A 41 -11.09 -8.34 16.06
N SER A 42 -10.28 -7.68 16.90
CA SER A 42 -10.29 -7.88 18.35
C SER A 42 -11.37 -7.06 19.07
N PHE A 43 -12.08 -6.17 18.35
CA PHE A 43 -13.14 -5.32 18.88
C PHE A 43 -14.53 -5.84 18.48
N GLU A 44 -15.56 -5.36 19.18
CA GLU A 44 -16.95 -5.74 18.94
C GLU A 44 -17.37 -5.51 17.46
N PRO A 45 -18.11 -6.44 16.86
CA PRO A 45 -18.48 -6.37 15.44
C PRO A 45 -19.48 -5.25 15.20
N SER A 46 -18.98 -4.09 14.76
CA SER A 46 -19.77 -2.94 14.32
C SER A 46 -19.59 -2.66 12.82
N MET A 47 -20.56 -1.96 12.22
CA MET A 47 -20.50 -1.54 10.81
C MET A 47 -19.26 -0.69 10.53
N GLU A 48 -18.93 0.22 11.44
CA GLU A 48 -17.76 1.11 11.33
C GLU A 48 -16.45 0.32 11.38
N THR A 49 -16.36 -0.65 12.29
CA THR A 49 -15.18 -1.54 12.42
C THR A 49 -14.98 -2.38 11.15
N CYS A 50 -16.06 -2.84 10.52
CA CYS A 50 -16.00 -3.61 9.26
C CYS A 50 -15.50 -2.75 8.08
N ILE A 51 -16.02 -1.53 7.96
CA ILE A 51 -15.57 -0.56 6.94
C ILE A 51 -14.09 -0.24 7.16
N LEU A 52 -13.70 0.15 8.38
CA LEU A 52 -12.30 0.46 8.72
C LEU A 52 -11.36 -0.71 8.44
N MET A 53 -11.76 -1.95 8.78
CA MET A 53 -10.98 -3.15 8.48
C MET A 53 -10.73 -3.30 6.98
N ARG A 54 -11.78 -3.14 6.15
CA ARG A 54 -11.67 -3.19 4.69
C ARG A 54 -10.72 -2.12 4.18
N TRP A 55 -10.87 -0.88 4.65
CA TRP A 55 -10.02 0.24 4.26
C TRP A 55 -8.54 -0.01 4.56
N ILE A 56 -8.20 -0.38 5.80
CA ILE A 56 -6.81 -0.61 6.21
C ILE A 56 -6.20 -1.78 5.41
N ARG A 57 -6.97 -2.85 5.18
CA ARG A 57 -6.50 -4.02 4.42
C ARG A 57 -6.19 -3.66 2.96
N GLU A 58 -7.11 -2.99 2.28
CA GLU A 58 -6.94 -2.62 0.86
C GLU A 58 -5.83 -1.57 0.67
N LEU A 59 -5.72 -0.59 1.57
CA LEU A 59 -4.61 0.39 1.55
C LEU A 59 -3.26 -0.28 1.84
N GLY A 60 -3.19 -1.19 2.81
CA GLY A 60 -1.98 -1.97 3.08
C GLY A 60 -1.56 -2.83 1.88
N PHE A 61 -2.55 -3.44 1.20
CA PHE A 61 -2.32 -4.25 0.01
C PHE A 61 -1.74 -3.42 -1.14
N ILE A 62 -2.38 -2.31 -1.52
CA ILE A 62 -1.91 -1.49 -2.64
C ILE A 62 -0.52 -0.89 -2.38
N ILE A 63 -0.20 -0.53 -1.14
CA ILE A 63 1.12 -0.02 -0.77
C ILE A 63 2.18 -1.13 -0.89
N CYS A 64 1.89 -2.32 -0.36
CA CYS A 64 2.81 -3.45 -0.40
C CYS A 64 3.07 -3.93 -1.83
N TYR A 65 2.00 -4.25 -2.58
CA TYR A 65 2.11 -4.71 -3.96
C TYR A 65 2.61 -3.62 -4.91
N GLY A 66 2.19 -2.37 -4.70
CA GLY A 66 2.71 -1.22 -5.45
C GLY A 66 4.22 -1.07 -5.28
N ALA A 67 4.74 -1.20 -4.06
CA ALA A 67 6.18 -1.17 -3.80
C ALA A 67 6.93 -2.32 -4.51
N ILE A 68 6.36 -3.55 -4.52
CA ILE A 68 6.93 -4.70 -5.23
C ILE A 68 6.96 -4.45 -6.74
N ILE A 69 5.86 -3.97 -7.32
CA ILE A 69 5.74 -3.66 -8.75
C ILE A 69 6.78 -2.61 -9.15
N LEU A 70 6.91 -1.54 -8.37
CA LEU A 70 7.88 -0.47 -8.65
C LEU A 70 9.34 -0.97 -8.56
N LYS A 71 9.63 -1.88 -7.62
CA LYS A 71 10.94 -2.55 -7.53
C LYS A 71 11.20 -3.42 -8.76
N LEU A 72 10.21 -4.21 -9.18
CA LEU A 72 10.30 -5.05 -10.37
C LEU A 72 10.48 -4.21 -11.63
N TYR A 73 9.73 -3.11 -11.76
CA TYR A 73 9.83 -2.17 -12.88
C TYR A 73 11.25 -1.62 -13.03
N ARG A 74 11.88 -1.22 -11.92
CA ARG A 74 13.26 -0.74 -11.91
C ARG A 74 14.25 -1.82 -12.37
N ILE A 75 14.12 -3.04 -11.83
CA ILE A 75 14.97 -4.19 -12.20
C ILE A 75 14.83 -4.48 -13.71
N LEU A 76 13.59 -4.51 -14.23
CA LEU A 76 13.32 -4.70 -15.65
C LEU A 76 13.92 -3.58 -16.51
N MET A 77 13.84 -2.33 -16.05
CA MET A 77 14.44 -1.19 -16.76
C MET A 77 15.97 -1.32 -16.83
N GLU A 78 16.61 -1.77 -15.75
CA GLU A 78 18.06 -1.98 -15.68
C GLU A 78 18.52 -3.07 -16.65
N PHE A 79 17.81 -4.21 -16.71
CA PHE A 79 18.11 -5.28 -17.68
C PHE A 79 17.91 -4.85 -19.14
N ARG A 80 16.93 -3.99 -19.42
CA ARG A 80 16.68 -3.44 -20.77
C ARG A 80 17.77 -2.45 -21.21
N THR A 81 18.48 -1.81 -20.28
CA THR A 81 19.50 -0.79 -20.58
C THR A 81 20.89 -1.34 -20.93
N ARG A 82 20.98 -2.48 -21.62
CA ARG A 82 22.25 -2.95 -22.23
C ARG A 82 22.77 -2.06 -23.38
N LYS A 83 22.12 -0.93 -23.67
CA LYS A 83 22.64 0.17 -24.52
C LYS A 83 23.07 1.33 -23.62
N ALA A 84 24.22 1.93 -23.92
CA ALA A 84 25.07 2.81 -23.10
C ALA A 84 24.45 4.02 -22.35
N HIS A 85 23.13 4.21 -22.36
CA HIS A 85 22.43 5.29 -21.66
C HIS A 85 21.65 4.76 -20.45
N ARG A 86 22.26 4.87 -19.26
CA ARG A 86 21.64 4.50 -17.97
C ARG A 86 20.51 5.47 -17.64
N TRP A 87 19.27 5.08 -17.89
CA TRP A 87 18.09 5.83 -17.43
C TRP A 87 17.94 5.66 -15.91
N VAL A 88 18.47 6.62 -15.16
CA VAL A 88 18.32 6.66 -13.69
C VAL A 88 16.92 7.16 -13.36
N VAL A 89 15.98 6.24 -13.12
CA VAL A 89 14.66 6.59 -12.57
C VAL A 89 14.87 7.18 -11.17
N LYS A 90 14.41 8.42 -10.98
CA LYS A 90 14.54 9.14 -9.72
C LYS A 90 13.54 8.60 -8.70
N ASP A 91 13.97 8.39 -7.46
CA ASP A 91 13.11 7.93 -6.35
C ASP A 91 11.80 8.72 -6.21
N LYS A 92 11.87 10.03 -6.48
CA LYS A 92 10.72 10.94 -6.38
C LYS A 92 9.61 10.61 -7.36
N ASP A 93 9.94 10.18 -8.58
CA ASP A 93 8.93 9.88 -9.59
C ASP A 93 8.26 8.53 -9.28
N LEU A 94 9.04 7.58 -8.76
CA LEU A 94 8.53 6.31 -8.28
C LEU A 94 7.52 6.48 -7.14
N LEU A 95 7.79 7.40 -6.20
CA LEU A 95 6.86 7.75 -5.12
C LEU A 95 5.57 8.39 -5.66
N LYS A 96 5.65 9.22 -6.71
CA LYS A 96 4.45 9.80 -7.35
C LYS A 96 3.56 8.72 -7.96
N PHE A 97 4.14 7.72 -8.62
CA PHE A 97 3.36 6.59 -9.14
C PHE A 97 2.68 5.80 -8.03
N LEU A 98 3.39 5.55 -6.92
CA LEU A 98 2.79 4.90 -5.74
C LEU A 98 1.63 5.73 -5.18
N CYS A 99 1.83 7.03 -5.02
CA CYS A 99 0.79 7.95 -4.55
C CYS A 99 -0.44 7.95 -5.48
N GLY A 100 -0.22 7.91 -6.80
CA GLY A 100 -1.31 7.80 -7.77
C GLY A 100 -2.10 6.50 -7.62
N MET A 101 -1.41 5.35 -7.48
CA MET A 101 -2.08 4.06 -7.24
C MET A 101 -2.91 4.06 -5.95
N VAL A 102 -2.37 4.64 -4.87
CA VAL A 102 -3.09 4.78 -3.59
C VAL A 102 -4.30 5.71 -3.73
N ALA A 103 -4.16 6.84 -4.43
CA ALA A 103 -5.25 7.79 -4.63
C ALA A 103 -6.44 7.18 -5.40
N VAL A 104 -6.16 6.40 -6.44
CA VAL A 104 -7.20 5.67 -7.18
C VAL A 104 -7.92 4.67 -6.28
N MET A 105 -7.16 3.91 -5.47
CA MET A 105 -7.75 2.95 -4.54
C MET A 105 -8.58 3.65 -3.45
N PHE A 106 -8.11 4.79 -2.95
CA PHE A 106 -8.83 5.61 -1.98
C PHE A 106 -10.18 6.08 -2.55
N ALA A 107 -10.20 6.60 -3.78
CA ALA A 107 -11.44 7.03 -4.44
C ALA A 107 -12.42 5.86 -4.64
N TYR A 108 -11.91 4.68 -5.03
CA TYR A 108 -12.71 3.47 -5.15
C TYR A 108 -13.35 3.06 -3.80
N LEU A 109 -12.57 3.06 -2.72
CA LEU A 109 -13.07 2.74 -1.38
C LEU A 109 -14.06 3.78 -0.86
N ALA A 110 -13.85 5.06 -1.16
CA ALA A 110 -14.78 6.13 -0.83
C ALA A 110 -16.13 5.92 -1.54
N ALA A 111 -16.11 5.61 -2.84
CA ALA A 111 -17.31 5.30 -3.60
C ALA A 111 -18.03 4.06 -3.05
N TRP A 112 -17.29 2.98 -2.77
CA TRP A 112 -17.84 1.77 -2.15
C TRP A 112 -18.47 2.07 -0.79
N THR A 113 -17.81 2.88 0.05
CA THR A 113 -18.35 3.24 1.38
C THR A 113 -19.64 4.04 1.24
N ALA A 114 -19.68 5.02 0.33
CA ALA A 114 -20.86 5.82 0.06
C ALA A 114 -22.04 4.95 -0.42
N THR A 115 -21.79 4.00 -1.34
CA THR A 115 -22.85 3.08 -1.78
C THR A 115 -23.34 2.19 -0.64
N ASN A 116 -22.45 1.64 0.19
CA ASN A 116 -22.86 0.76 1.30
C ASN A 116 -23.67 1.51 2.36
N ILE A 117 -23.30 2.74 2.69
CA ILE A 117 -24.07 3.57 3.63
C ILE A 117 -25.45 3.88 3.04
N ASN A 118 -25.52 4.27 1.77
CA ASN A 118 -26.79 4.55 1.10
C ASN A 118 -27.70 3.30 1.03
N PHE A 119 -27.15 2.11 0.77
CA PHE A 119 -27.91 0.86 0.81
C PHE A 119 -28.48 0.55 2.21
N VAL A 120 -27.75 0.90 3.26
CA VAL A 120 -28.21 0.70 4.65
C VAL A 120 -29.34 1.68 5.00
N GLU A 121 -29.24 2.94 4.56
CA GLU A 121 -30.28 3.96 4.80
C GLU A 121 -31.56 3.69 4.02
N GLU A 122 -31.47 3.16 2.80
CA GLU A 122 -32.64 2.83 1.98
C GLU A 122 -33.34 1.53 2.42
N GLY A 123 -32.80 0.79 3.39
CA GLY A 123 -33.47 -0.36 4.00
C GLY A 123 -33.75 -1.51 3.05
N PHE A 124 -33.02 -1.60 1.93
CA PHE A 124 -33.15 -2.73 1.00
C PHE A 124 -32.68 -4.02 1.69
N SER A 125 -33.66 -4.79 2.14
CA SER A 125 -33.53 -6.18 2.60
C SER A 125 -32.63 -6.96 1.64
N MET A 126 -31.53 -7.52 2.16
CA MET A 126 -30.70 -8.50 1.46
C MET A 126 -31.42 -9.87 1.31
N VAL A 127 -32.72 -9.88 0.99
CA VAL A 127 -33.50 -11.07 0.63
C VAL A 127 -34.47 -10.70 -0.49
N ALA A 128 -33.93 -10.54 -1.69
CA ALA A 128 -34.69 -10.62 -2.93
C ALA A 128 -33.77 -11.09 -4.08
N VAL A 129 -33.04 -12.18 -3.83
CA VAL A 129 -32.64 -13.16 -4.86
C VAL A 129 -32.73 -14.53 -4.23
#